data_AF-A0A7S1JDU0-F1
#
_entry.id   AF-A0A7S1JDU0-F1
#
_cell.length_a   1.000
_cell.length_b   1.000
_cell.length_c   1.000
_cell.angle_alpha   90.00
_cell.angle_beta   90.00
_cell.angle_gamma   90.00
#
_symmetry.space_group_name_H-M   'P 1'
#
loop_
_entity.id
_entity.type
_entity.pdbx_description
1 polymer ?
#
loop_
_entity_poly.entity_id
_entity_poly.type
_entity_poly.pdbx_seq_one_letter_code
_entity_poly.pdbx_strand_id
1 'polypeptide(L)'
;QRCCGYECKTIGDSFMIAFQQVDHALKFMALAQHKLLQAAWPDEVRADPDCREQRNADGALIWNGPRVRMGVHFGPVNVVYQRHLRRGDYLGSKGKCAARV
;
A
#
# COMPACT_ATOMS: atom_id res chain seq x y z
N GLN A 1 -16.24 3.02 0.62
CA GLN A 1 -16.16 2.21 1.86
C GLN A 1 -14.80 2.42 2.51
N ARG A 2 -14.75 2.47 3.85
CA ARG A 2 -13.53 2.77 4.63
C ARG A 2 -12.95 1.43 5.11
N CYS A 3 -11.76 1.06 4.65
CA CYS A 3 -11.05 -0.11 5.16
C CYS A 3 -10.34 0.35 6.44
N CYS A 4 -10.87 -0.01 7.61
CA CYS A 4 -10.39 0.45 8.93
C CYS A 4 -8.96 -0.05 9.24
N GLY A 5 -7.96 0.49 8.55
CA GLY A 5 -6.54 0.23 8.75
C GLY A 5 -5.91 1.31 9.63
N TYR A 6 -4.90 0.92 10.40
CA TYR A 6 -4.09 1.80 11.21
C TYR A 6 -2.73 2.00 10.55
N GLU A 7 -2.38 3.23 10.20
CA GLU A 7 -1.05 3.56 9.67
C GLU A 7 -0.02 3.46 10.81
N CYS A 8 0.82 2.45 10.74
CA CYS A 8 1.84 2.18 11.75
C CYS A 8 3.03 3.12 11.55
N LYS A 9 3.54 3.16 10.32
CA LYS A 9 4.81 3.81 9.98
C LYS A 9 4.86 4.24 8.53
N THR A 10 5.52 5.36 8.31
CA THR A 10 5.91 5.84 6.98
C THR A 10 7.43 5.94 6.95
N ILE A 11 8.07 5.27 5.99
CA ILE A 11 9.52 5.29 5.76
C ILE A 11 9.74 5.76 4.33
N GLY A 12 10.03 7.06 4.16
CA GLY A 12 10.11 7.66 2.84
C GLY A 12 8.75 7.62 2.14
N ASP A 13 8.68 6.95 0.99
CA ASP A 13 7.48 6.73 0.18
C ASP A 13 6.73 5.43 0.54
N SER A 14 7.27 4.65 1.48
CA SER A 14 6.73 3.35 1.86
C SER A 14 5.86 3.46 3.12
N PHE A 15 4.65 2.92 3.03
CA PHE A 15 3.67 2.89 4.11
C PHE A 15 3.53 1.48 4.70
N MET A 16 3.47 1.40 6.03
CA MET A 16 3.12 0.19 6.75
C MET A 16 1.77 0.39 7.44
N ILE A 17 0.79 -0.41 7.05
CA ILE A 17 -0.58 -0.31 7.56
C ILE A 17 -0.96 -1.65 8.19
N ALA A 18 -1.46 -1.62 9.43
CA ALA A 18 -1.99 -2.78 10.12
C ALA A 18 -3.51 -2.85 9.97
N PHE A 19 -4.02 -4.06 9.79
CA PHE A 19 -5.45 -4.35 9.74
C PHE A 19 -5.77 -5.44 10.77
N GLN A 20 -6.93 -5.34 11.42
CA GLN A 20 -7.39 -6.37 12.34
C GLN A 20 -7.81 -7.66 11.63
N GLN A 21 -8.23 -7.56 10.37
CA GLN A 21 -8.70 -8.68 9.56
C GLN A 21 -8.00 -8.68 8.19
N VAL A 22 -7.68 -9.87 7.69
CA VAL A 22 -6.95 -10.04 6.42
C VAL A 22 -7.78 -9.57 5.23
N ASP A 23 -9.08 -9.81 5.23
CA ASP A 23 -9.98 -9.40 4.14
C ASP A 23 -10.04 -7.88 4.01
N HIS A 24 -9.95 -7.13 5.11
CA HIS A 24 -9.86 -5.66 5.10
C HIS A 24 -8.56 -5.19 4.43
N ALA A 25 -7.43 -5.86 4.68
CA ALA A 25 -6.16 -5.55 4.03
C ALA A 25 -6.21 -5.83 2.52
N LEU A 26 -6.76 -6.99 2.13
CA LEU A 26 -6.92 -7.35 0.70
C LEU A 26 -7.84 -6.36 -0.02
N LYS A 27 -8.98 -6.01 0.58
CA LYS A 27 -9.90 -4.99 0.05
C LYS A 27 -9.21 -3.63 -0.10
N PHE A 28 -8.43 -3.22 0.90
CA PHE A 28 -7.69 -1.97 0.85
C PHE A 28 -6.70 -1.96 -0.32
N MET A 29 -5.89 -3.01 -0.48
CA MET A 29 -4.91 -3.08 -1.56
C MET A 29 -5.58 -3.04 -2.94
N ALA A 30 -6.64 -3.82 -3.14
CA ALA A 30 -7.37 -3.83 -4.40
C ALA A 30 -7.98 -2.46 -4.73
N LEU A 31 -8.62 -1.81 -3.75
CA LEU A 31 -9.18 -0.48 -3.91
C LEU A 31 -8.10 0.58 -4.16
N ALA A 32 -6.96 0.49 -3.47
CA ALA A 32 -5.85 1.41 -3.65
C ALA A 32 -5.26 1.31 -5.05
N GLN A 33 -4.99 0.08 -5.53
CA GLN A 33 -4.54 -0.14 -6.92
C GLN A 33 -5.52 0.43 -7.94
N HIS A 34 -6.81 0.14 -7.77
CA HIS A 34 -7.84 0.64 -8.69
C HIS A 34 -7.93 2.17 -8.69
N LYS A 35 -7.87 2.80 -7.51
CA LYS A 35 -7.90 4.26 -7.39
C LYS A 35 -6.65 4.93 -7.96
N LEU A 36 -5.47 4.34 -7.78
CA LEU A 36 -4.22 4.85 -8.35
C LEU A 36 -4.28 4.77 -9.89
N LEU A 37 -4.80 3.67 -10.43
CA LEU A 37 -5.00 3.49 -11.87
C LEU A 37 -5.99 4.52 -12.45
N GLN A 38 -7.04 4.89 -11.73
CA GLN A 38 -8.06 5.84 -12.19
C GLN A 38 -7.78 7.30 -11.81
N ALA A 39 -6.71 7.57 -11.08
CA ALA A 39 -6.42 8.92 -10.61
C ALA A 39 -6.07 9.86 -11.79
N ALA A 40 -6.52 11.10 -11.67
CA ALA A 40 -6.15 12.19 -12.58
C ALA A 40 -4.75 12.70 -12.20
N TRP A 41 -3.72 11.94 -12.55
CA TRP A 41 -2.34 12.33 -12.32
C TRP A 41 -1.98 13.59 -13.13
N PRO A 42 -1.24 14.54 -12.53
CA PRO A 42 -0.74 15.71 -13.25
C PRO A 42 0.11 15.32 -14.47
N ASP A 43 0.12 16.15 -15.50
CA ASP A 43 0.85 15.88 -16.75
C ASP A 43 2.36 15.74 -16.50
N GLU A 44 2.90 16.44 -15.50
CA GLU A 44 4.31 16.33 -15.12
C GLU A 44 4.67 14.91 -14.63
N VAL A 45 3.74 14.24 -13.96
CA VAL A 45 3.91 12.84 -13.52
C VAL A 45 3.80 11.91 -14.73
N ARG A 46 2.85 12.18 -15.64
CA ARG A 46 2.63 11.35 -16.83
C ARG A 46 3.71 11.50 -17.89
N ALA A 47 4.48 12.59 -17.84
CA ALA A 47 5.64 12.82 -18.71
C ALA A 47 6.76 11.80 -18.44
N ASP A 48 6.82 11.22 -17.25
CA ASP A 48 7.76 10.15 -16.93
C ASP A 48 7.36 8.84 -17.66
N PRO A 49 8.27 8.22 -18.44
CA PRO A 49 8.01 6.97 -19.14
C PRO A 49 7.50 5.81 -18.25
N ASP A 50 7.84 5.81 -16.96
CA ASP A 50 7.42 4.78 -16.01
C ASP A 50 6.01 5.03 -15.46
N CYS A 51 5.54 6.28 -15.48
CA CYS A 51 4.24 6.71 -14.98
C CYS A 51 3.23 7.02 -16.09
N ARG A 52 3.62 6.94 -17.36
CA ARG A 52 2.72 7.17 -18.49
C ARG A 52 1.55 6.19 -18.50
N GLU A 53 0.44 6.66 -19.06
CA GLU A 53 -0.71 5.82 -19.34
C GLU A 53 -0.38 4.75 -20.39
N GLN A 54 -0.83 3.53 -20.13
CA GLN A 54 -0.72 2.42 -21.05
C GLN A 54 -2.06 1.69 -21.12
N ARG A 55 -2.42 1.26 -22.33
CA ARG A 55 -3.64 0.48 -22.61
C ARG A 55 -3.27 -0.83 -23.27
N ASN A 56 -4.08 -1.85 -23.03
CA ASN A 56 -3.95 -3.12 -23.74
C ASN A 56 -4.53 -3.02 -25.17
N ALA A 57 -4.47 -4.11 -25.93
CA ALA A 57 -5.00 -4.19 -27.29
C ALA A 57 -6.52 -3.91 -27.37
N ASP A 58 -7.26 -4.23 -26.31
CA ASP A 58 -8.72 -4.00 -26.22
C ASP A 58 -9.06 -2.55 -25.80
N GLY A 59 -8.06 -1.68 -25.60
CA GLY A 59 -8.22 -0.30 -25.15
C GLY A 59 -8.44 -0.15 -23.64
N ALA A 60 -8.38 -1.23 -22.86
CA ALA A 60 -8.48 -1.20 -21.41
C ALA A 60 -7.23 -0.59 -20.77
N LEU A 61 -7.43 0.27 -19.77
CA LEU A 61 -6.37 0.93 -19.03
C LEU A 61 -5.62 -0.09 -18.15
N ILE A 62 -4.30 -0.22 -18.36
CA ILE A 62 -3.45 -1.15 -17.60
C ILE A 62 -2.48 -0.43 -16.66
N TRP A 63 -2.01 0.77 -17.03
CA TRP A 63 -1.15 1.61 -16.20
C TRP A 63 -1.53 3.08 -16.34
N ASN A 64 -1.42 3.85 -15.26
CA ASN A 64 -1.62 5.30 -15.24
C ASN A 64 -1.04 5.86 -13.92
N GLY A 65 0.04 6.62 -14.02
CA GLY A 65 0.76 7.20 -12.88
C GLY A 65 1.73 6.25 -12.18
N PRO A 66 2.17 6.61 -10.95
CA PRO A 66 3.14 5.86 -10.17
C PRO A 66 2.71 4.43 -9.85
N ARG A 67 3.64 3.48 -9.99
CA ARG A 67 3.39 2.05 -9.76
C ARG A 67 3.72 1.69 -8.32
N VAL A 68 2.69 1.54 -7.50
CA VAL A 68 2.84 1.18 -6.09
C VAL A 68 2.85 -0.33 -5.93
N ARG A 69 3.94 -0.87 -5.36
CA ARG A 69 4.00 -2.27 -4.93
C ARG A 69 3.30 -2.42 -3.59
N MET A 70 2.51 -3.47 -3.44
CA MET A 70 1.77 -3.75 -2.20
C MET A 70 2.03 -5.18 -1.77
N GLY A 71 2.41 -5.34 -0.51
CA GLY A 71 2.70 -6.61 0.13
C GLY A 71 1.84 -6.82 1.36
N VAL A 72 1.34 -8.04 1.56
CA VAL A 72 0.60 -8.42 2.76
C VAL A 72 1.19 -9.68 3.37
N HIS A 73 1.22 -9.70 4.70
CA HIS A 73 1.57 -10.88 5.48
C HIS A 73 0.58 -11.02 6.64
N PHE A 74 0.15 -12.25 6.91
CA PHE A 74 -0.70 -12.59 8.05
C PHE A 74 -0.01 -13.64 8.91
N GLY A 75 0.01 -13.39 10.22
CA GLY A 75 0.64 -14.27 11.19
C GLY A 75 0.72 -13.61 12.57
N PRO A 76 1.21 -14.35 13.57
CA PRO A 76 1.44 -13.80 14.90
C PRO A 76 2.47 -12.66 14.85
N VAL A 77 2.14 -11.54 15.49
CA VAL A 77 2.96 -10.33 15.54
C VAL A 77 3.32 -9.98 16.98
N ASN A 78 4.53 -9.48 17.19
CA ASN A 78 4.94 -8.85 18.43
C ASN A 78 4.66 -7.35 18.32
N VAL A 79 3.77 -6.85 19.18
CA VAL A 79 3.46 -5.42 19.24
C VAL A 79 4.39 -4.76 20.25
N VAL A 80 5.25 -3.86 19.77
CA VAL A 80 6.09 -3.04 20.65
C VAL A 80 5.43 -1.67 20.77
N TYR A 81 4.93 -1.37 21.97
CA TYR A 81 4.33 -0.06 22.24
C TYR A 81 5.42 0.97 22.54
N GLN A 82 5.60 1.94 21.66
CA GLN A 82 6.52 3.04 21.91
C GLN A 82 5.81 4.14 22.68
N ARG A 83 6.08 4.19 23.99
CA ARG A 83 5.43 5.10 24.96
C ARG A 83 5.53 6.58 24.59
N HIS A 84 6.60 6.98 23.91
CA HIS A 84 6.86 8.37 23.54
C HIS A 84 6.05 8.83 22.32
N LEU A 85 5.75 7.93 21.37
CA LEU A 85 5.00 8.26 20.16
C LEU A 85 3.50 7.97 20.28
N ARG A 86 3.06 7.29 21.36
CA ARG A 86 1.69 6.76 21.52
C ARG A 86 1.23 5.91 20.33
N ARG A 87 2.17 5.30 19.60
CA ARG A 87 1.92 4.42 18.44
C ARG A 87 2.48 3.02 18.73
N GLY A 88 1.75 2.00 18.30
CA GLY A 88 2.21 0.61 18.33
C GLY A 88 2.96 0.27 17.05
N ASP A 89 4.20 -0.22 17.18
CA ASP A 89 4.94 -0.82 16.08
C ASP A 89 4.61 -2.32 16.03
N TYR A 90 4.15 -2.78 14.86
CA TYR A 90 3.85 -4.19 14.62
C TYR A 90 5.07 -4.84 13.96
N LEU A 91 5.83 -5.61 14.74
CA LEU A 91 6.99 -6.36 14.27
C LEU A 91 6.60 -7.83 14.14
N GLY A 92 6.92 -8.47 13.01
CA GLY A 92 6.77 -9.93 12.90
C GLY A 92 7.66 -10.63 13.95
N SER A 93 7.30 -11.85 14.36
CA SER A 93 8.09 -12.63 15.35
C SER A 93 9.57 -12.79 14.97
N LYS A 94 9.92 -12.63 13.68
CA LYS A 94 11.28 -12.44 13.17
C LYS A 94 11.43 -11.13 12.37
N GLY A 95 11.16 -9.99 12.99
CA GLY A 95 11.68 -8.67 12.62
C GLY A 95 11.18 -8.00 11.34
N LYS A 96 10.85 -8.73 10.26
CA LYS A 96 10.43 -8.16 8.97
C LYS A 96 9.64 -9.18 8.13
N CYS A 97 8.35 -9.38 8.41
CA CYS A 97 7.53 -10.30 7.59
C CYS A 97 6.81 -9.60 6.42
N ALA A 98 6.38 -8.34 6.56
CA ALA A 98 5.67 -7.62 5.49
C ALA A 98 6.59 -6.86 4.51
N ALA A 99 7.76 -6.39 4.98
CA ALA A 99 8.66 -5.54 4.19
C ALA A 99 9.49 -6.27 3.11
N ARG A 100 9.19 -7.54 2.83
CA ARG A 100 9.92 -8.39 1.86
C ARG A 100 9.07 -8.81 0.65
N VAL A 101 7.84 -8.31 0.54
CA VAL A 101 6.90 -8.63 -0.54
C VAL A 101 6.87 -7.48 -1.54
#